data_AF-A0A645F039-F1
#
_entry.id   AF-A0A645F039-F1
#
_cell.length_a   1.000
_cell.length_b   1.000
_cell.length_c   1.000
_cell.angle_alpha   90.00
_cell.angle_beta   90.00
_cell.angle_gamma   90.00
#
_symmetry.space_group_name_H-M   'P 1'
#
loop_
_entity.id
_entity.type
_entity.pdbx_description
1 polymer ?
#
loop_
_entity_poly.entity_id
_entity_poly.type
_entity_poly.pdbx_seq_one_letter_code
_entity_poly.pdbx_strand_id
1 'polypeptide(L)'
;MIADYIQRYGEGGLKADHLGACEMLSRLYWYTIEFGLIREPQGLRAYGAGILSSSGELQYSVQSPEPRRLPLELARTMRTRYKIDTYQQTYFVIDNFEQLFHLTEPDFTALYEELRVLPEYGADSELLPLNPDRAPPAHAAAPTSPGH
;
A
#
# COMPACT_ATOMS: atom_id res chain seq x y z
N MET A 1 -11.01 5.38 11.67
CA MET A 1 -10.45 5.19 10.32
C MET A 1 -9.29 4.21 10.28
N ILE A 2 -8.08 4.58 10.74
CA ILE A 2 -6.96 3.63 10.84
C ILE A 2 -7.27 2.48 11.82
N ALA A 3 -7.95 2.76 12.93
CA ALA A 3 -8.35 1.74 13.90
C ALA A 3 -9.28 0.67 13.28
N ASP A 4 -10.25 1.09 12.47
CA ASP A 4 -11.17 0.16 11.78
C ASP A 4 -10.45 -0.68 10.72
N TYR A 5 -9.47 -0.09 10.03
CA TYR A 5 -8.59 -0.82 9.11
C TYR A 5 -7.76 -1.88 9.86
N ILE A 6 -7.14 -1.52 10.99
CA ILE A 6 -6.35 -2.46 11.80
C ILE A 6 -7.22 -3.59 12.34
N GLN A 7 -8.44 -3.28 12.78
CA GLN A 7 -9.37 -4.30 13.27
C GLN A 7 -9.78 -5.28 12.15
N ARG A 8 -10.20 -4.77 10.99
CA ARG A 8 -10.56 -5.62 9.84
C ARG A 8 -9.37 -6.42 9.32
N TYR A 9 -8.19 -5.83 9.31
CA TYR A 9 -6.94 -6.54 8.99
C TYR A 9 -6.71 -7.71 9.96
N GLY A 10 -6.93 -7.51 11.27
CA GLY A 10 -6.82 -8.56 12.28
C GLY A 10 -7.84 -9.68 12.09
N GLU A 11 -9.09 -9.33 11.79
CA GLU A 11 -10.16 -10.30 11.47
C GLU A 11 -9.83 -11.09 10.19
N GLY A 12 -9.31 -10.42 9.16
CA GLY A 12 -8.82 -11.04 7.93
C GLY A 12 -7.58 -11.93 8.16
N GLY A 13 -6.76 -11.64 9.17
CA GLY A 13 -5.58 -12.39 9.57
C GLY A 13 -5.88 -13.84 9.99
N LEU A 14 -6.94 -14.05 10.77
CA LEU A 14 -7.37 -15.40 11.17
C LEU A 14 -7.79 -16.25 9.97
N LYS A 15 -8.46 -15.63 8.99
CA LYS A 15 -8.85 -16.30 7.75
C LYS A 15 -7.65 -16.58 6.85
N ALA A 16 -6.71 -15.66 6.77
CA ALA A 16 -5.48 -15.83 6.00
C ALA A 16 -4.58 -16.93 6.58
N ASP A 17 -4.51 -17.08 7.90
CA ASP A 17 -3.78 -18.16 8.56
C ASP A 17 -4.30 -19.53 8.14
N HIS A 18 -5.62 -19.71 8.14
CA HIS A 18 -6.26 -20.94 7.66
C HIS A 18 -6.04 -21.21 6.16
N LEU A 19 -5.77 -20.16 5.37
CA LEU A 19 -5.51 -20.24 3.93
C LEU A 19 -4.01 -20.18 3.57
N GLY A 20 -3.11 -20.15 4.55
CA GLY A 20 -1.66 -20.02 4.31
C GLY A 20 -1.26 -18.70 3.62
N ALA A 21 -2.04 -17.63 3.81
CA ALA A 21 -1.84 -16.31 3.21
C ALA A 21 -1.26 -15.27 4.18
N CYS A 22 -0.78 -15.69 5.36
CA CYS A 22 -0.18 -14.81 6.37
C CYS A 22 0.93 -13.91 5.80
N GLU A 23 1.83 -14.47 4.99
CA GLU A 23 2.90 -13.70 4.31
C GLU A 23 2.35 -12.56 3.44
N MET A 24 1.26 -12.79 2.71
CA MET A 24 0.63 -11.79 1.84
C MET A 24 0.07 -10.63 2.67
N LEU A 25 -0.59 -10.95 3.78
CA LEU A 25 -1.09 -9.94 4.71
C LEU A 25 0.04 -9.19 5.40
N SER A 26 1.08 -9.88 5.88
CA SER A 26 2.24 -9.23 6.50
C SER A 26 2.88 -8.20 5.57
N ARG A 27 2.98 -8.49 4.26
CA ARG A 27 3.46 -7.53 3.25
C ARG A 27 2.51 -6.34 3.08
N LEU A 28 1.20 -6.58 3.06
CA LEU A 28 0.23 -5.49 3.02
C LEU A 28 0.38 -4.56 4.23
N TYR A 29 0.47 -5.12 5.44
CA TYR A 29 0.67 -4.35 6.67
C TYR A 29 1.97 -3.56 6.65
N TRP A 30 3.07 -4.19 6.21
CA TRP A 30 4.38 -3.54 6.10
C TRP A 30 4.33 -2.31 5.19
N TYR A 31 3.71 -2.45 4.02
CA TYR A 31 3.66 -1.38 3.02
C TYR A 31 2.56 -0.34 3.24
N THR A 32 1.67 -0.54 4.21
CA THR A 32 0.66 0.45 4.61
C THR A 32 0.97 1.04 5.99
N ILE A 33 0.88 0.23 7.05
CA ILE A 33 0.97 0.70 8.43
C ILE A 33 2.40 1.07 8.82
N GLU A 34 3.40 0.32 8.36
CA GLU A 34 4.79 0.59 8.74
C GLU A 34 5.46 1.60 7.81
N PHE A 35 5.31 1.42 6.49
CA PHE A 35 6.03 2.20 5.47
C PHE A 35 5.11 2.83 4.41
N GLY A 36 3.86 3.12 4.75
CA GLY A 36 2.92 3.78 3.85
C GLY A 36 3.17 5.28 3.67
N LEU A 37 2.97 5.74 2.43
CA LEU A 37 2.96 7.15 2.05
C LEU A 37 1.56 7.57 1.59
N ILE A 38 1.24 8.85 1.76
CA ILE A 38 -0.02 9.45 1.33
C ILE A 38 0.27 10.65 0.42
N ARG A 39 -0.48 10.74 -0.67
CA ARG A 39 -0.47 11.89 -1.58
C ARG A 39 -1.45 12.94 -1.06
N GLU A 40 -0.96 14.14 -0.83
CA GLU A 40 -1.76 15.30 -0.50
C GLU A 40 -1.63 16.40 -1.57
N PRO A 41 -2.54 17.38 -1.61
CA PRO A 41 -2.43 18.51 -2.53
C PRO A 41 -1.11 19.29 -2.39
N GLN A 42 -0.52 19.32 -1.19
CA GLN A 42 0.75 19.99 -0.91
C GLN A 42 1.98 19.11 -1.21
N GLY A 43 1.78 17.87 -1.65
CA GLY A 43 2.85 16.93 -1.98
C GLY A 43 2.72 15.59 -1.25
N LEU A 44 3.79 14.81 -1.32
CA LEU A 44 3.85 13.49 -0.71
C LEU A 44 4.18 13.59 0.78
N ARG A 45 3.50 12.81 1.61
CA ARG A 45 3.77 12.69 3.04
C ARG A 45 3.88 11.23 3.47
N ALA A 46 4.53 11.00 4.59
CA ALA A 46 4.55 9.70 5.24
C ALA A 46 3.47 9.62 6.32
N TYR A 47 2.82 8.46 6.43
CA TYR A 47 1.94 8.15 7.55
C TYR A 47 2.34 6.84 8.26
N GLY A 48 3.20 6.04 7.66
CA GLY A 48 3.68 4.79 8.23
C GLY A 48 4.48 4.98 9.52
N ALA A 49 4.23 4.14 10.53
CA ALA A 49 4.84 4.23 11.85
C ALA A 49 6.37 4.06 11.82
N GLY A 50 6.88 3.11 11.02
CA GLY A 50 8.30 2.90 10.79
C GLY A 50 8.99 4.13 10.20
N ILE A 51 8.35 4.82 9.26
CA ILE A 51 8.88 6.06 8.68
C ILE A 51 8.86 7.21 9.69
N LEU A 52 7.74 7.38 10.41
CA LEU A 52 7.57 8.48 11.36
C LEU A 52 8.50 8.37 12.59
N SER A 53 8.95 7.16 12.92
CA SER A 53 9.91 6.91 14.00
C SER A 53 11.38 7.08 13.58
N SER A 54 11.66 7.23 12.28
CA SER A 54 13.02 7.36 11.73
C SER A 54 13.16 8.62 10.87
N SER A 55 13.85 9.64 11.39
CA SER A 55 14.06 10.90 10.67
C SER A 55 14.79 10.74 9.33
N GLY A 56 15.74 9.78 9.25
CA GLY A 56 16.45 9.46 8.02
C GLY A 56 15.53 8.81 6.97
N GLU A 57 14.70 7.86 7.40
CA GLU A 57 13.71 7.19 6.53
C GLU A 57 12.66 8.19 6.02
N LEU A 58 12.25 9.14 6.85
CA LEU A 58 11.29 10.19 6.47
C LEU A 58 11.81 11.06 5.33
N GLN A 59 13.04 11.55 5.44
CA GLN A 59 13.65 12.35 4.38
C GLN A 59 13.88 11.52 3.12
N TYR A 60 14.41 10.30 3.26
CA TYR A 60 14.68 9.41 2.15
C TYR A 60 13.39 9.04 1.40
N SER A 61 12.35 8.59 2.10
CA SER A 61 11.07 8.14 1.52
C SER A 61 10.29 9.25 0.81
N VAL A 62 10.39 10.52 1.24
CA VAL A 62 9.63 11.63 0.66
C VAL A 62 10.43 12.44 -0.36
N GLN A 63 11.73 12.62 -0.16
CA GLN A 63 12.53 13.58 -0.93
C GLN A 63 13.56 12.94 -1.86
N SER A 64 14.08 11.75 -1.53
CA SER A 64 15.11 11.11 -2.35
C SER A 64 14.56 10.69 -3.72
N PRO A 65 15.32 10.82 -4.82
CA PRO A 65 14.95 10.26 -6.11
C PRO A 65 15.18 8.73 -6.19
N GLU A 66 15.93 8.16 -5.25
CA GLU A 66 16.31 6.74 -5.26
C GLU A 66 15.15 5.76 -5.06
N PRO A 67 14.25 5.93 -4.05
CA PRO A 67 13.19 4.97 -3.84
C PRO A 67 12.05 5.13 -4.84
N ARG A 68 11.46 4.00 -5.21
CA ARG A 68 10.25 3.95 -6.04
C ARG A 68 9.02 4.22 -5.19
N ARG A 69 8.07 4.97 -5.76
CA ARG A 69 6.81 5.33 -5.11
C ARG A 69 5.68 4.92 -6.03
N LEU A 70 5.02 3.83 -5.69
CA LEU A 70 3.98 3.21 -6.53
C LEU A 70 2.60 3.46 -5.93
N PRO A 71 1.52 3.59 -6.72
CA PRO A 71 0.17 3.57 -6.18
C PRO A 71 -0.10 2.27 -5.42
N LEU A 72 -0.82 2.35 -4.30
CA LEU A 72 -1.22 1.16 -3.55
C LEU A 72 -2.13 0.26 -4.40
N GLU A 73 -1.68 -0.97 -4.66
CA GLU A 73 -2.45 -2.02 -5.33
C GLU A 73 -2.26 -3.34 -4.57
N LEU A 74 -3.36 -3.98 -4.15
CA LEU A 74 -3.32 -5.18 -3.31
C LEU A 74 -2.50 -6.31 -3.92
N ALA A 75 -2.80 -6.67 -5.18
CA ALA A 75 -2.14 -7.76 -5.88
C ALA A 75 -0.63 -7.55 -6.03
N ARG A 76 -0.20 -6.29 -6.20
CA ARG A 76 1.22 -5.93 -6.26
C ARG A 76 1.84 -5.96 -4.86
N THR A 77 1.18 -5.34 -3.89
CA THR A 77 1.69 -5.17 -2.52
C THR A 77 1.88 -6.51 -1.83
N MET A 78 0.87 -7.39 -1.87
CA MET A 78 0.90 -8.73 -1.29
C MET A 78 1.96 -9.66 -1.90
N ARG A 79 2.43 -9.35 -3.11
CA ARG A 79 3.49 -10.10 -3.79
C ARG A 79 4.86 -9.43 -3.73
N THR A 80 4.98 -8.25 -3.12
CA THR A 80 6.26 -7.55 -3.01
C THR A 80 6.93 -7.93 -1.71
N ARG A 81 8.14 -8.51 -1.78
CA ARG A 81 8.96 -8.77 -0.59
C ARG A 81 9.51 -7.47 -0.03
N TYR A 82 9.89 -7.45 1.23
CA TYR A 82 10.50 -6.30 1.89
C TYR A 82 11.79 -6.70 2.61
N LYS A 83 12.60 -5.70 2.96
CA LYS A 83 13.81 -5.87 3.79
C LYS A 83 13.60 -5.12 5.09
N ILE A 84 13.99 -5.71 6.21
CA ILE A 84 13.78 -5.14 7.55
C ILE A 84 14.98 -4.32 8.06
N ASP A 85 16.14 -4.47 7.42
CA ASP A 85 17.44 -3.99 7.87
C ASP A 85 18.02 -2.86 6.99
N THR A 86 17.29 -2.45 5.95
CA THR A 86 17.68 -1.39 5.02
C THR A 86 16.52 -0.44 4.75
N TYR A 87 16.82 0.79 4.33
CA TYR A 87 15.79 1.69 3.80
C TYR A 87 15.01 1.03 2.67
N GLN A 88 13.70 1.27 2.65
CA GLN A 88 12.84 0.61 1.68
C GLN A 88 13.12 1.13 0.27
N GLN A 89 13.29 0.22 -0.69
CA GLN A 89 13.49 0.63 -2.09
C GLN A 89 12.17 0.94 -2.80
N THR A 90 11.06 0.47 -2.25
CA THR A 90 9.71 0.69 -2.78
C THR A 90 8.81 1.14 -1.64
N TYR A 91 8.06 2.22 -1.86
CA TYR A 91 6.99 2.69 -0.99
C TYR A 91 5.68 2.67 -1.77
N PHE A 92 4.58 2.34 -1.09
CA PHE A 92 3.24 2.42 -1.68
C PHE A 92 2.53 3.68 -1.20
N VAL A 93 1.88 4.35 -2.16
CA VAL A 93 1.23 5.64 -1.99
C VAL A 93 -0.28 5.47 -2.08
N ILE A 94 -0.98 5.92 -1.05
CA ILE A 94 -2.44 6.09 -1.08
C ILE A 94 -2.80 7.53 -1.41
N ASP A 95 -3.96 7.74 -2.02
CA ASP A 95 -4.47 9.10 -2.29
C ASP A 95 -5.31 9.63 -1.14
N ASN A 96 -5.87 8.74 -0.31
CA ASN A 96 -6.59 9.07 0.91
C ASN A 96 -6.68 7.83 1.82
N PHE A 97 -7.03 8.03 3.10
CA PHE A 97 -7.21 6.92 4.04
C PHE A 97 -8.39 6.03 3.68
N GLU A 98 -9.44 6.56 3.04
CA GLU A 98 -10.63 5.80 2.61
C GLU A 98 -10.24 4.62 1.70
N GLN A 99 -9.24 4.83 0.82
CA GLN A 99 -8.67 3.80 -0.05
C GLN A 99 -8.22 2.56 0.74
N LEU A 100 -7.61 2.73 1.91
CA LEU A 100 -7.19 1.59 2.74
C LEU A 100 -8.39 0.73 3.16
N PHE A 101 -9.51 1.36 3.49
CA PHE A 101 -10.71 0.63 3.90
C PHE A 101 -11.38 -0.06 2.73
N HIS A 102 -11.60 0.66 1.62
CA HIS A 102 -12.21 0.11 0.41
C HIS A 102 -11.42 -1.08 -0.12
N LEU A 103 -10.10 -1.06 0.02
CA LEU A 103 -9.25 -2.18 -0.34
C LEU A 103 -9.36 -3.36 0.64
N THR A 104 -9.75 -3.15 1.89
CA THR A 104 -9.92 -4.22 2.91
C THR A 104 -11.36 -4.66 3.16
N GLU A 105 -12.33 -4.05 2.49
CA GLU A 105 -13.74 -4.43 2.58
C GLU A 105 -14.07 -5.77 1.87
N PRO A 106 -13.50 -6.08 0.68
CA PRO A 106 -13.77 -7.35 0.00
C PRO A 106 -13.14 -8.56 0.71
N ASP A 107 -13.74 -9.73 0.50
CA ASP A 107 -13.17 -11.01 0.93
C ASP A 107 -11.90 -11.35 0.14
N PHE A 108 -10.75 -11.35 0.83
CA PHE A 108 -9.46 -11.66 0.22
C PHE A 108 -9.27 -13.13 -0.18
N THR A 109 -10.20 -14.03 0.14
CA THR A 109 -10.06 -15.46 -0.18
C THR A 109 -9.75 -15.71 -1.65
N ALA A 110 -10.55 -15.15 -2.57
CA ALA A 110 -10.35 -15.31 -4.00
C ALA A 110 -9.03 -14.67 -4.47
N LEU A 111 -8.67 -13.53 -3.88
CA LEU A 111 -7.42 -12.85 -4.16
C LEU A 111 -6.22 -13.71 -3.74
N TYR A 112 -6.25 -14.31 -2.55
CA TYR A 112 -5.15 -15.17 -2.09
C TYR A 112 -4.94 -16.38 -3.01
N GLU A 113 -6.02 -16.98 -3.49
CA GLU A 113 -5.95 -18.10 -4.44
C GLU A 113 -5.33 -17.69 -5.76
N GLU A 114 -5.73 -16.52 -6.30
CA GLU A 114 -5.15 -15.96 -7.52
C GLU A 114 -3.67 -15.64 -7.34
N LEU A 115 -3.30 -14.95 -6.26
CA LEU A 115 -1.93 -14.52 -6.03
C LEU A 115 -0.97 -15.68 -5.75
N ARG A 116 -1.46 -16.82 -5.25
CA ARG A 116 -0.62 -17.97 -4.89
C ARG A 116 0.11 -18.57 -6.09
N VAL A 117 -0.46 -18.49 -7.29
CA VAL A 117 0.15 -19.03 -8.52
C VAL A 117 0.99 -18.01 -9.29
N LEU A 118 0.97 -16.75 -8.85
CA LEU A 118 1.69 -15.66 -9.50
C LEU A 118 3.09 -15.49 -8.89
N PRO A 119 4.07 -15.02 -9.68
CA PRO A 119 5.41 -14.75 -9.17
C PRO A 119 5.41 -13.60 -8.15
N GLU A 120 6.31 -13.70 -7.18
CA GLU A 120 6.62 -12.64 -6.23
C GLU A 120 7.66 -11.66 -6.80
N TYR A 121 7.69 -10.46 -6.24
CA TYR A 121 8.64 -9.40 -6.58
C TYR A 121 9.68 -9.24 -5.48
N GLY A 122 10.95 -9.07 -5.88
CA GLY A 122 12.00 -8.61 -4.97
C GLY A 122 11.68 -7.20 -4.45
N ALA A 123 12.21 -6.87 -3.27
CA ALA A 123 12.04 -5.53 -2.67
C ALA A 123 12.58 -4.41 -3.58
N ASP A 124 13.55 -4.75 -4.42
CA ASP A 124 14.27 -3.94 -5.39
C ASP A 124 13.77 -4.10 -6.83
N SER A 125 12.77 -4.94 -7.08
CA SER A 125 12.37 -5.36 -8.42
C SER A 125 11.77 -4.20 -9.23
N GLU A 126 12.45 -3.89 -10.34
CA GLU A 126 11.99 -2.95 -11.37
C GLU A 126 11.04 -3.68 -12.31
N LEU A 127 9.73 -3.51 -12.18
CA LEU A 127 8.79 -4.01 -13.19
C LEU A 127 7.64 -3.03 -13.40
N LEU A 128 7.37 -2.82 -14.70
CA LEU A 128 6.32 -2.00 -15.28
C LEU A 128 4.93 -2.35 -14.70
N PRO A 129 3.99 -1.39 -14.65
CA PRO A 129 2.64 -1.64 -14.16
C PRO A 129 2.03 -2.86 -14.88
N LEU A 130 1.39 -3.74 -14.11
CA LEU A 130 0.51 -4.77 -14.66
C LEU A 130 -0.66 -4.03 -15.31
N ASN A 131 -0.62 -3.93 -16.64
CA ASN A 131 -1.48 -3.11 -17.51
C ASN A 131 -1.24 -1.59 -17.45
N PRO A 132 -0.74 -0.97 -18.53
CA PRO A 132 -0.79 0.49 -18.71
C PRO A 132 -2.23 1.03 -18.86
N ASP A 133 -3.23 0.17 -19.06
CA ASP A 133 -4.63 0.56 -19.29
C ASP A 133 -5.50 0.66 -18.04
N ARG A 134 -4.99 0.27 -16.85
CA ARG A 134 -5.72 0.46 -15.59
C ARG A 134 -5.40 1.85 -15.04
N ALA A 135 -6.04 2.87 -15.61
CA ALA A 135 -6.06 4.20 -15.01
C ALA A 135 -6.50 4.08 -13.53
N PRO A 136 -5.93 4.87 -12.60
CA PRO A 136 -6.47 4.98 -11.26
C PRO A 136 -7.96 5.33 -11.40
N PRO A 137 -8.86 4.75 -10.57
CA PRO A 137 -10.27 5.11 -10.61
C PRO A 137 -10.37 6.63 -10.50
N ALA A 138 -11.01 7.27 -11.48
CA ALA A 138 -11.21 8.69 -11.48
C ALA A 138 -12.03 9.06 -10.24
N HIS A 139 -11.36 9.48 -9.16
CA HIS A 139 -12.04 10.11 -8.05
C HIS A 139 -12.70 11.36 -8.61
N ALA A 140 -14.03 11.36 -8.56
CA ALA A 140 -14.91 12.37 -9.07
C ALA A 140 -14.39 13.78 -8.73
N ALA A 141 -14.28 14.61 -9.77
CA ALA A 141 -14.06 16.04 -9.61
C ALA A 141 -15.08 16.58 -8.60
N ALA A 142 -14.59 17.19 -7.52
CA ALA A 142 -15.44 17.92 -6.60
C ALA A 142 -16.19 19.01 -7.38
N PRO A 143 -17.50 19.22 -7.14
CA PRO A 143 -18.23 20.27 -7.83
C PRO A 143 -17.63 21.62 -7.45
N THR A 144 -17.13 22.34 -8.46
CA THR A 144 -16.79 23.75 -8.36
C THR A 144 -18.05 24.54 -8.02
N SER A 145 -18.13 25.09 -6.81
CA SER A 145 -19.16 26.06 -6.45
C SER A 145 -19.04 27.29 -7.36
N PRO A 146 -20.11 27.76 -8.01
CA PRO A 146 -20.09 29.06 -8.66
C PRO A 146 -20.27 30.15 -7.60
N GLY A 147 -19.37 31.14 -7.61
CA GLY A 147 -19.49 32.32 -6.78
C GLY A 147 -20.66 33.21 -7.18
N HIS A 148 -21.39 33.68 -6.18
CA HIS A 148 -21.90 35.05 -6.05
C HIS A 148 -22.25 35.32 -4.59
#